data_AF-A0A7J5WS78-F1
#
_entry.id   AF-A0A7J5WS78-F1
#
_cell.length_a   1.000
_cell.length_b   1.000
_cell.length_c   1.000
_cell.angle_alpha   90.00
_cell.angle_beta   90.00
_cell.angle_gamma   90.00
#
_symmetry.space_group_name_H-M   'P 1'
#
loop_
_entity.id
_entity.type
_entity.pdbx_description
1 polymer ?
#
loop_
_entity_poly.entity_id
_entity_poly.type
_entity_poly.pdbx_seq_one_letter_code
_entity_poly.pdbx_strand_id
1 'polypeptide(L)'
;MSKISILVQFAKNDTTNSYKEINFSSVPNFQAKIILEETGIDVKGCIKYLTASGIRHVLNSHADEHLEAYNNQIAVTDEEFEIIPIVLSSPDFYEVGNNNRRRNKAILFKKIINNKIYHVIMSIVNKSGENILMFNTMYIKKADEINHQP
;
A
#
# COMPACT_ATOMS: atom_id res chain seq x y z
N MET A 1 5.70 -7.08 -19.63
CA MET A 1 5.83 -6.35 -18.35
C MET A 1 4.52 -5.67 -18.04
N SER A 2 4.03 -5.76 -16.80
CA SER A 2 2.81 -5.06 -16.36
C SER A 2 3.07 -3.54 -16.27
N LYS A 3 2.00 -2.73 -16.11
CA LYS A 3 2.15 -1.29 -15.81
C LYS A 3 2.86 -1.03 -14.47
N ILE A 4 2.71 -1.94 -13.50
CA ILE A 4 3.35 -1.84 -12.18
C ILE A 4 4.84 -2.11 -12.31
N SER A 5 5.23 -3.22 -12.95
CA SER A 5 6.62 -3.53 -13.26
C SER A 5 7.32 -2.37 -14.01
N ILE A 6 6.66 -1.75 -14.98
CA ILE A 6 7.20 -0.55 -15.67
C ILE A 6 7.40 0.62 -14.69
N LEU A 7 6.46 0.85 -13.77
CA LEU A 7 6.58 1.90 -12.77
C LEU A 7 7.68 1.60 -11.74
N VAL A 8 7.86 0.34 -11.34
CA VAL A 8 8.94 -0.12 -10.45
C VAL A 8 10.29 0.09 -11.11
N GLN A 9 10.46 -0.34 -12.37
CA GLN A 9 11.71 -0.10 -13.11
C GLN A 9 11.99 1.38 -13.29
N PHE A 10 10.96 2.19 -13.56
CA PHE A 10 11.12 3.65 -13.60
C PHE A 10 11.59 4.19 -12.23
N ALA A 11 10.93 3.78 -11.14
CA ALA A 11 11.24 4.23 -9.79
C ALA A 11 12.68 3.87 -9.35
N LYS A 12 13.21 2.71 -9.77
CA LYS A 12 14.57 2.25 -9.49
C LYS A 12 15.64 3.03 -10.25
N ASN A 13 15.39 3.31 -11.54
CA ASN A 13 16.39 3.88 -12.43
C ASN A 13 16.37 5.42 -12.46
N ASP A 14 15.29 6.03 -11.99
CA ASP A 14 15.15 7.48 -11.94
C ASP A 14 15.98 8.10 -10.80
N THR A 15 17.09 8.73 -11.16
CA THR A 15 17.96 9.46 -10.23
C THR A 15 17.50 10.90 -9.98
N THR A 16 16.48 11.37 -10.70
CA THR A 16 16.00 12.77 -10.65
C THR A 16 14.77 12.96 -9.77
N ASN A 17 14.22 11.88 -9.20
CA ASN A 17 12.95 11.88 -8.46
C ASN A 17 11.76 12.43 -9.27
N SER A 18 11.79 12.24 -10.59
CA SER A 18 10.73 12.57 -11.51
C SER A 18 9.37 11.99 -11.07
N TYR A 19 8.33 12.79 -11.23
CA TYR A 19 6.98 12.40 -10.89
C TYR A 19 6.41 11.44 -11.93
N LYS A 20 5.95 10.26 -11.48
CA LYS A 20 5.20 9.32 -12.31
C LYS A 20 4.19 8.58 -11.45
N GLU A 21 3.02 8.34 -12.00
CA GLU A 21 1.94 7.63 -11.32
C GLU A 21 1.19 6.73 -12.30
N ILE A 22 0.47 5.77 -11.76
CA ILE A 22 -0.55 5.02 -12.48
C ILE A 22 -1.86 5.13 -11.71
N ASN A 23 -2.95 5.37 -12.44
CA ASN A 23 -4.31 5.21 -11.93
C ASN A 23 -4.65 3.71 -12.01
N PHE A 24 -5.04 3.14 -10.87
CA PHE A 24 -5.37 1.72 -10.76
C PHE A 24 -6.87 1.45 -10.86
N SER A 25 -7.71 2.20 -10.14
CA SER A 25 -9.19 2.13 -10.18
C SER A 25 -9.83 3.07 -9.16
N SER A 26 -11.12 3.35 -9.31
CA SER A 26 -11.91 3.96 -8.23
C SER A 26 -12.18 2.96 -7.09
N VAL A 27 -12.47 3.48 -5.90
CA VAL A 27 -12.98 2.69 -4.77
C VAL A 27 -14.46 2.39 -5.03
N PRO A 28 -14.88 1.11 -5.15
CA PRO A 28 -16.28 0.76 -5.30
C PRO A 28 -17.11 1.20 -4.09
N ASN A 29 -18.38 1.55 -4.29
CA ASN A 29 -19.26 2.03 -3.21
C ASN A 29 -19.37 1.04 -2.04
N PHE A 30 -19.45 -0.27 -2.31
CA PHE A 30 -19.51 -1.28 -1.26
C PHE A 30 -18.22 -1.28 -0.41
N GLN A 31 -17.07 -1.11 -1.07
CA GLN A 31 -15.76 -1.07 -0.43
C GLN A 31 -15.61 0.19 0.42
N ALA A 32 -16.04 1.34 -0.11
CA ALA A 32 -16.01 2.61 0.61
C ALA A 32 -16.87 2.58 1.88
N LYS A 33 -18.03 1.91 1.83
CA LYS A 33 -18.90 1.73 3.00
C LYS A 33 -18.19 0.94 4.11
N ILE A 34 -17.57 -0.20 3.76
CA ILE A 34 -16.84 -1.03 4.74
C ILE A 34 -15.66 -0.24 5.32
N ILE A 35 -14.89 0.47 4.49
CA ILE A 35 -13.78 1.31 4.97
C ILE A 35 -14.28 2.37 5.96
N LEU A 36 -15.41 3.02 5.67
CA LEU A 36 -15.99 4.01 6.57
C LEU A 36 -16.41 3.38 7.91
N GLU A 37 -17.01 2.19 7.89
CA GLU A 37 -17.44 1.46 9.09
C GLU A 37 -16.25 1.01 9.95
N GLU A 38 -15.21 0.45 9.33
CA GLU A 38 -14.03 -0.11 10.03
C GLU A 38 -13.04 0.97 10.50
N THR A 39 -12.93 2.09 9.77
CA THR A 39 -11.87 3.09 10.01
C THR A 39 -12.38 4.50 10.34
N GLY A 40 -13.66 4.77 10.13
CA GLY A 40 -14.23 6.13 10.25
C GLY A 40 -13.79 7.09 9.14
N ILE A 41 -13.20 6.58 8.05
CA ILE A 41 -12.66 7.39 6.95
C ILE A 41 -13.54 7.22 5.70
N ASP A 42 -14.10 8.32 5.20
CA ASP A 42 -14.85 8.32 3.95
C ASP A 42 -13.92 8.40 2.73
N VAL A 43 -14.03 7.41 1.86
CA VAL A 43 -13.29 7.29 0.60
C VAL A 43 -14.20 7.11 -0.61
N LYS A 44 -15.49 7.42 -0.47
CA LYS A 44 -16.46 7.30 -1.57
C LYS A 44 -15.99 8.14 -2.76
N GLY A 45 -15.97 7.51 -3.94
CA GLY A 45 -15.55 8.16 -5.18
C GLY A 45 -14.04 8.39 -5.33
N CYS A 46 -13.23 8.07 -4.31
CA CYS A 46 -11.78 8.23 -4.40
C CYS A 46 -11.20 7.33 -5.50
N ILE A 47 -10.23 7.86 -6.24
CA ILE A 47 -9.42 7.09 -7.19
C ILE A 47 -8.11 6.65 -6.52
N LYS A 48 -7.68 5.41 -6.76
CA LYS A 48 -6.45 4.82 -6.23
C LYS A 48 -5.29 5.05 -7.21
N TYR A 49 -4.19 5.62 -6.70
CA TYR A 49 -2.97 5.90 -7.45
C TYR A 49 -1.76 5.21 -6.83
N LEU A 50 -0.95 4.56 -7.66
CA LEU A 50 0.41 4.16 -7.30
C LEU A 50 1.38 5.20 -7.85
N THR A 51 2.38 5.58 -7.05
CA THR A 51 3.36 6.62 -7.41
C THR A 51 4.78 6.07 -7.39
N ALA A 52 5.63 6.57 -8.28
CA ALA A 52 7.05 6.23 -8.28
C ALA A 52 7.72 6.62 -6.95
N SER A 53 7.29 7.71 -6.30
CA SER A 53 7.79 8.11 -4.98
C SER A 53 7.42 7.13 -3.87
N GLY A 54 6.20 6.58 -3.88
CA GLY A 54 5.79 5.55 -2.92
C GLY A 54 6.59 4.26 -3.12
N ILE A 55 6.81 3.86 -4.38
CA ILE A 55 7.65 2.69 -4.70
C ILE A 55 9.09 2.91 -4.25
N ARG A 56 9.71 4.07 -4.55
CA ARG A 56 11.04 4.42 -4.05
C ARG A 56 11.12 4.36 -2.53
N HIS A 57 10.11 4.87 -1.83
CA HIS A 57 10.07 4.80 -0.38
C HIS A 57 10.10 3.36 0.13
N VAL A 58 9.29 2.47 -0.45
CA VAL A 58 9.28 1.05 -0.09
C VAL A 58 10.62 0.39 -0.39
N LEU A 59 11.19 0.60 -1.58
CA LEU A 59 12.48 0.03 -1.94
C LEU A 59 13.62 0.50 -1.02
N ASN A 60 13.58 1.76 -0.59
CA ASN A 60 14.60 2.31 0.32
C ASN A 60 14.42 1.90 1.78
N SER A 61 13.20 1.53 2.19
CA SER A 61 12.88 1.32 3.61
C SER A 61 12.58 -0.14 3.95
N HIS A 62 12.17 -0.94 2.96
CA HIS A 62 11.59 -2.26 3.16
C HIS A 62 12.18 -3.36 2.25
N ALA A 63 13.25 -3.08 1.50
CA ALA A 63 13.90 -4.08 0.65
C ALA A 63 15.14 -4.75 1.29
N ASP A 64 15.55 -4.33 2.49
CA ASP A 64 16.70 -4.89 3.21
C ASP A 64 16.27 -6.07 4.10
N GLU A 65 16.74 -7.27 3.76
CA GLU A 65 16.36 -8.50 4.47
C GLU A 65 16.80 -8.50 5.95
N HIS A 66 17.98 -7.94 6.25
CA HIS A 66 18.50 -7.93 7.62
C HIS A 66 17.71 -6.97 8.52
N LEU A 67 17.39 -5.77 8.01
CA LEU A 67 16.59 -4.78 8.74
C LEU A 67 15.15 -5.24 8.95
N GLU A 68 14.55 -5.89 7.95
CA GLU A 68 13.18 -6.38 8.03
C GLU A 68 13.07 -7.60 8.95
N ALA A 69 14.03 -8.52 8.91
CA ALA A 69 14.05 -9.69 9.80
C ALA A 69 14.05 -9.30 11.28
N TYR A 70 14.74 -8.21 11.66
CA TYR A 70 14.72 -7.67 13.02
C TYR A 70 13.30 -7.28 13.50
N ASN A 71 12.40 -6.93 12.56
CA ASN A 71 11.02 -6.52 12.83
C ASN A 71 9.98 -7.62 12.52
N ASN A 72 10.40 -8.88 12.43
CA ASN A 72 9.58 -10.03 11.99
C ASN A 72 8.90 -9.80 10.63
N GLN A 73 9.60 -9.12 9.73
CA GLN A 73 9.13 -8.78 8.40
C GLN A 73 9.96 -9.49 7.33
N ILE A 74 9.43 -9.47 6.10
CA ILE A 74 10.05 -10.01 4.90
C ILE A 74 10.38 -8.83 4.00
N ALA A 75 11.60 -8.80 3.47
CA ALA A 75 12.00 -7.80 2.49
C ALA A 75 11.08 -7.82 1.26
N VAL A 76 10.65 -6.64 0.85
CA VAL A 76 9.85 -6.41 -0.35
C VAL A 76 10.76 -6.49 -1.57
N THR A 77 10.47 -7.41 -2.49
CA THR A 77 11.13 -7.51 -3.79
C THR A 77 10.33 -6.77 -4.88
N ASP A 78 10.93 -6.59 -6.06
CA ASP A 78 10.27 -5.96 -7.21
C ASP A 78 8.94 -6.66 -7.58
N GLU A 79 8.89 -7.99 -7.45
CA GLU A 79 7.72 -8.81 -7.79
C GLU A 79 6.56 -8.61 -6.82
N GLU A 80 6.85 -8.31 -5.55
CA GLU A 80 5.82 -8.16 -4.52
C GLU A 80 4.90 -6.95 -4.76
N PHE A 81 5.34 -5.97 -5.55
CA PHE A 81 4.49 -4.84 -5.96
C PHE A 81 3.30 -5.28 -6.84
N GLU A 82 3.41 -6.41 -7.55
CA GLU A 82 2.31 -6.94 -8.38
C GLU A 82 1.12 -7.44 -7.52
N ILE A 83 1.32 -7.64 -6.21
CA ILE A 83 0.27 -8.04 -5.27
C ILE A 83 -0.60 -6.86 -4.83
N ILE A 84 -0.13 -5.61 -4.94
CA ILE A 84 -0.90 -4.40 -4.55
C ILE A 84 -2.31 -4.36 -5.17
N PRO A 85 -2.50 -4.59 -6.50
CA PRO A 85 -3.80 -4.78 -7.12
C PRO A 85 -4.77 -5.70 -6.36
N ILE A 86 -4.27 -6.83 -5.91
CA ILE A 86 -5.05 -7.89 -5.25
C ILE A 86 -5.41 -7.44 -3.84
N VAL A 87 -4.44 -6.88 -3.10
CA VAL A 87 -4.64 -6.31 -1.75
C VAL A 87 -5.68 -5.18 -1.77
N LEU A 88 -5.62 -4.28 -2.75
CA LEU A 88 -6.53 -3.13 -2.82
C LEU A 88 -7.93 -3.50 -3.35
N SER A 89 -8.07 -4.57 -4.12
CA SER A 89 -9.36 -5.01 -4.67
C SER A 89 -10.14 -5.91 -3.72
N SER A 90 -9.44 -6.73 -2.93
CA SER A 90 -10.03 -7.74 -2.05
C SER A 90 -9.23 -7.92 -0.75
N PRO A 91 -9.04 -6.86 0.06
CA PRO A 91 -8.35 -7.01 1.34
C PRO A 91 -9.18 -7.87 2.29
N ASP A 92 -8.50 -8.49 3.25
CA ASP A 92 -9.14 -9.26 4.31
C ASP A 92 -9.49 -8.33 5.50
N PHE A 93 -8.72 -7.25 5.70
CA PHE A 93 -8.95 -6.27 6.77
C PHE A 93 -8.66 -4.83 6.34
N TYR A 94 -9.35 -3.90 7.00
CA TYR A 94 -9.12 -2.47 6.92
C TYR A 94 -8.78 -1.92 8.31
N GLU A 95 -7.77 -1.07 8.40
CA GLU A 95 -7.40 -0.38 9.63
C GLU A 95 -7.05 1.08 9.36
N VAL A 96 -7.08 1.91 10.41
CA VAL A 96 -6.49 3.24 10.34
C VAL A 96 -4.98 3.08 10.14
N GLY A 97 -4.49 3.57 9.00
CA GLY A 97 -3.07 3.55 8.68
C GLY A 97 -2.32 4.67 9.39
N ASN A 98 -1.00 4.49 9.52
CA ASN A 98 -0.13 5.57 9.98
C ASN A 98 -0.18 6.74 9.01
N ASN A 99 -0.34 7.95 9.55
CA ASN A 99 -0.32 9.17 8.76
C ASN A 99 1.05 9.34 8.07
N ASN A 100 1.05 9.87 6.85
CA ASN A 100 2.30 10.22 6.18
C ASN A 100 2.96 11.48 6.82
N ARG A 101 4.14 11.89 6.34
CA ARG A 101 4.83 13.11 6.79
C ARG A 101 3.99 14.39 6.73
N ARG A 102 2.95 14.42 5.88
CA ARG A 102 2.01 15.54 5.74
C ARG A 102 0.79 15.43 6.66
N ARG A 103 0.77 14.44 7.56
CA ARG A 103 -0.32 14.14 8.50
C ARG A 103 -1.65 13.81 7.81
N ASN A 104 -1.60 13.38 6.56
CA ASN A 104 -2.78 12.92 5.86
C ASN A 104 -3.31 11.65 6.53
N LYS A 105 -4.65 11.56 6.67
CA LYS A 105 -5.30 10.31 7.06
C LYS A 105 -4.91 9.20 6.10
N ALA A 106 -4.65 8.02 6.64
CA ALA A 106 -4.28 6.86 5.85
C ALA A 106 -5.14 5.66 6.21
N ILE A 107 -5.29 4.76 5.25
CA ILE A 107 -5.98 3.48 5.41
C ILE A 107 -4.96 2.38 5.13
N LEU A 108 -4.90 1.42 6.04
CA LEU A 108 -4.12 0.21 5.91
C LEU A 108 -5.02 -0.90 5.39
N PHE A 109 -4.67 -1.42 4.22
CA PHE A 109 -5.26 -2.59 3.60
C PHE A 109 -4.39 -3.78 3.94
N LYS A 110 -4.96 -4.82 4.57
CA LYS A 110 -4.24 -6.06 4.87
C LYS A 110 -4.77 -7.20 4.02
N LYS A 111 -3.86 -8.03 3.50
CA LYS A 111 -4.22 -9.29 2.87
C LYS A 111 -3.25 -10.40 3.25
N ILE A 112 -3.79 -11.57 3.57
CA ILE A 112 -3.04 -12.78 3.91
C ILE A 112 -2.96 -13.67 2.68
N ILE A 113 -1.75 -13.96 2.22
CA ILE A 113 -1.49 -14.84 1.07
C ILE A 113 -0.26 -15.67 1.39
N ASN A 114 -0.35 -17.01 1.30
CA ASN A 114 0.78 -17.93 1.45
C ASN A 114 1.64 -17.65 2.69
N ASN A 115 0.99 -17.52 3.85
CA ASN A 115 1.66 -17.23 5.14
C ASN A 115 2.40 -15.88 5.21
N LYS A 116 2.08 -14.95 4.31
CA LYS A 116 2.53 -13.56 4.33
C LYS A 116 1.34 -12.63 4.56
N ILE A 117 1.51 -11.63 5.42
CA ILE A 117 0.54 -10.56 5.62
C ILE A 117 1.06 -9.31 4.92
N TYR A 118 0.45 -9.00 3.79
CA TYR A 118 0.73 -7.80 3.01
C TYR A 118 0.02 -6.61 3.63
N HIS A 119 0.79 -5.60 4.00
CA HIS A 119 0.29 -4.35 4.55
C HIS A 119 0.48 -3.25 3.51
N VAL A 120 -0.59 -2.74 2.93
CA VAL A 120 -0.57 -1.67 1.93
C VAL A 120 -1.22 -0.42 2.52
N ILE A 121 -0.49 0.68 2.60
CA ILE A 121 -1.00 1.93 3.16
C ILE A 121 -1.28 2.92 2.04
N MET A 122 -2.52 3.40 1.98
CA MET A 122 -2.97 4.46 1.07
C MET A 122 -3.32 5.71 1.88
N SER A 123 -2.72 6.85 1.54
CA SER A 123 -3.06 8.15 2.15
C SER A 123 -4.13 8.88 1.36
N ILE A 124 -5.04 9.56 2.05
CA ILE A 124 -5.97 10.51 1.41
C ILE A 124 -5.20 11.78 1.06
N VAL A 125 -5.24 12.17 -0.20
CA VAL A 125 -4.61 13.39 -0.70
C VAL A 125 -5.65 14.18 -1.48
N ASN A 126 -5.70 15.50 -1.26
CA ASN A 126 -6.47 16.37 -2.14
C ASN A 126 -5.64 16.67 -3.39
N LYS A 127 -6.15 16.31 -4.57
CA LYS A 127 -5.56 16.60 -5.87
C LYS A 127 -6.59 17.35 -6.70
N SER A 128 -6.31 18.63 -6.95
CA SER A 128 -7.17 19.52 -7.74
C SER A 128 -8.62 19.62 -7.21
N GLY A 129 -8.80 19.62 -5.89
CA GLY A 129 -10.12 19.71 -5.26
C GLY A 129 -10.78 18.36 -4.98
N GLU A 130 -10.26 17.26 -5.53
CA GLU A 130 -10.80 15.92 -5.31
C GLU A 130 -9.95 15.11 -4.34
N ASN A 131 -10.60 14.32 -3.49
CA ASN A 131 -9.90 13.38 -2.62
C ASN A 131 -9.55 12.11 -3.41
N ILE A 132 -8.28 11.72 -3.34
CA ILE A 132 -7.74 10.50 -3.93
C ILE A 132 -7.05 9.64 -2.88
N LEU A 133 -6.94 8.34 -3.14
CA LEU A 133 -6.10 7.44 -2.38
C LEU A 133 -4.75 7.31 -3.08
N MET A 134 -3.69 7.80 -2.44
CA MET A 134 -2.33 7.75 -2.96
C MET A 134 -1.52 6.71 -2.20
N PHE A 135 -0.87 5.80 -2.93
CA PHE A 135 0.04 4.80 -2.37
C PHE A 135 1.17 5.48 -1.59
N ASN A 136 1.28 5.12 -0.31
CA ASN A 136 2.25 5.68 0.62
C ASN A 136 3.40 4.70 0.84
N THR A 137 3.10 3.51 1.34
CA THR A 137 4.09 2.46 1.63
C THR A 137 3.45 1.07 1.59
N MET A 138 4.31 0.05 1.57
CA MET A 138 3.97 -1.36 1.71
C MET A 138 5.07 -2.06 2.51
N TYR A 139 4.67 -3.00 3.36
CA TYR A 139 5.58 -3.92 4.02
C TYR A 139 4.92 -5.29 4.19
N ILE A 140 5.73 -6.32 4.44
CA ILE A 140 5.27 -7.71 4.51
C ILE A 140 5.66 -8.28 5.86
N LYS A 141 4.68 -8.76 6.63
CA LYS A 141 4.93 -9.54 7.85
C LYS A 141 4.77 -11.01 7.56
N LYS A 142 5.48 -11.85 8.31
CA LYS A 142 5.12 -13.27 8.38
C LYS A 142 3.75 -13.35 9.05
N ALA A 143 2.85 -14.16 8.49
CA ALA A 143 1.74 -14.64 9.28
C ALA A 143 2.38 -15.58 10.30
N ASP A 144 2.60 -15.10 11.52
CA ASP A 144 2.91 -16.01 12.61
C ASP A 144 1.79 -17.07 12.60
N GLU A 145 2.14 -18.36 12.71
CA GLU A 145 1.16 -19.37 13.12
C GLU A 145 0.39 -18.73 14.27
N ILE A 146 -0.94 -18.62 14.14
CA ILE A 146 -1.81 -18.02 15.14
C ILE A 146 -1.52 -18.74 16.46
N ASN A 147 -0.57 -18.19 17.22
CA ASN A 147 -0.16 -18.74 18.49
C ASN A 147 -1.39 -18.58 19.35
N HIS A 148 -2.00 -19.74 19.61
CA HIS A 148 -3.02 -19.91 20.62
C HIS A 148 -2.52 -19.20 21.88
N GLN A 149 -3.20 -18.13 22.26
CA GLN A 149 -3.24 -17.78 23.66
C GLN A 149 -4.41 -18.56 24.28
N PRO A 150 -4.17 -19.26 25.41
CA PRO A 150 -5.19 -20.06 26.10
C PRO A 150 -6.34 -19.20 26.64
#